data_AF-A0A371CWZ0-F1
#
_entry.id   AF-A0A371CWZ0-F1
#
_cell.length_a   1.000
_cell.length_b   1.000
_cell.length_c   1.000
_cell.angle_alpha   90.00
_cell.angle_beta   90.00
_cell.angle_gamma   90.00
#
_symmetry.space_group_name_H-M   'P 1'
#
loop_
_entity.id
_entity.type
_entity.pdbx_description
1 polymer ?
#
loop_
_entity_poly.entity_id
_entity_poly.type
_entity_poly.pdbx_seq_one_letter_code
_entity_poly.pdbx_strand_id
1 'polypeptide(L)'
;MHELPGVPLGRPQVHPPLEHIPPHRTRPFQSARSTRKFPHIHLTAMDINSKDPASNLALLPSTADTDRLTIITQGANLKVSAQGCDSGFSLYGCESPASYYDRFATWLTHLPAMFPLSRLSCLQLRMECPGSAIMQLLRETPSLTTLEITIYLLQAFPGVASGGSGEPPGAGPLVGICSALSSGRGPLPNICPDLRDLTILLSTRHTTPTAVYIYWLEAVRSMTLARTQLRRPLRRLAVQPVECQLVRAVPAYAEWAERVEGVHAESASLAAHVEDCVLHRPGEKAIAFATPRTEWG
;
A
#
# COMPACT_ATOMS: atom_id res chain seq x y z
N MET A 1 56.88 17.70 46.82
CA MET A 1 57.25 18.25 45.49
C MET A 1 56.20 17.81 44.49
N HIS A 2 55.80 18.73 43.60
CA HIS A 2 54.65 18.75 42.66
C HIS A 2 53.29 18.94 43.34
N GLU A 3 52.82 20.17 43.62
CA GLU A 3 52.41 21.30 42.75
C GLU A 3 51.16 21.01 41.87
N LEU A 4 50.02 21.52 42.34
CA LEU A 4 48.76 21.69 41.61
C LEU A 4 48.72 23.11 41.01
N PRO A 5 48.25 23.30 39.77
CA PRO A 5 48.18 24.63 39.17
C PRO A 5 46.94 25.39 39.66
N GLY A 6 47.18 26.63 40.10
CA GLY A 6 46.16 27.59 40.52
C GLY A 6 45.42 28.25 39.35
N VAL A 7 44.18 28.66 39.61
CA VAL A 7 43.35 29.50 38.74
C VAL A 7 43.05 30.81 39.51
N PRO A 8 43.17 31.99 38.86
CA PRO A 8 43.23 33.27 39.55
C PRO A 8 41.86 33.85 39.95
N LEU A 9 41.88 34.54 41.09
CA LEU A 9 40.84 35.42 41.62
C LEU A 9 40.67 36.68 40.74
N GLY A 10 39.48 36.86 40.16
CA GLY A 10 39.01 38.12 39.58
C GLY A 10 38.15 38.90 40.58
N ARG A 11 38.45 40.19 40.73
CA ARG A 11 37.91 41.14 41.72
C ARG A 11 36.40 41.45 41.58
N PRO A 12 35.77 41.98 42.66
CA PRO A 12 34.36 42.36 42.68
C PRO A 12 34.13 43.73 42.01
N GLN A 13 33.00 43.89 41.33
CA GLN A 13 32.43 45.20 40.99
C GLN A 13 31.01 45.33 41.55
N VAL A 14 30.71 46.56 41.93
CA VAL A 14 29.64 46.99 42.83
C VAL A 14 28.69 47.92 42.07
N HIS A 15 27.38 47.59 42.11
CA HIS A 15 26.16 48.41 42.00
C HIS A 15 25.85 49.17 40.67
N PRO A 16 24.55 49.33 40.28
CA PRO A 16 23.50 50.06 41.03
C PRO A 16 22.12 49.38 41.13
N PRO A 17 21.19 49.92 41.95
CA PRO A 17 19.85 49.38 42.13
C PRO A 17 18.79 50.05 41.22
N LEU A 18 17.62 49.41 41.20
CA LEU A 18 16.29 49.87 40.77
C LEU A 18 16.00 49.91 39.26
N GLU A 19 15.02 49.11 38.84
CA GLU A 19 13.73 49.66 38.41
C GLU A 19 12.64 48.58 38.41
N HIS A 20 11.48 48.94 38.98
CA HIS A 20 10.26 48.16 39.04
C HIS A 20 9.67 48.01 37.63
N ILE A 21 9.76 46.82 37.04
CA ILE A 21 9.01 46.48 35.82
C ILE A 21 7.62 45.99 36.24
N PRO A 22 6.52 46.57 35.72
CA PRO A 22 5.17 46.12 36.03
C PRO A 22 4.92 44.71 35.44
N PRO A 23 4.03 43.90 36.04
CA PRO A 23 3.71 42.59 35.49
C PRO A 23 2.96 42.76 34.17
N HIS A 24 3.67 42.57 33.06
CA HIS A 24 3.03 42.31 31.78
C HIS A 24 2.24 41.01 31.92
N ARG A 25 0.92 41.14 31.93
CA ARG A 25 -0.04 40.07 31.64
C ARG A 25 0.40 39.39 30.34
N THR A 26 1.11 38.28 30.44
CA THR A 26 1.16 37.26 29.40
C THR A 26 -0.25 36.69 29.31
N ARG A 27 -1.04 37.21 28.37
CA ARG A 27 -2.21 36.51 27.87
C ARG A 27 -1.74 35.12 27.45
N PRO A 28 -2.39 34.03 27.86
CA PRO A 28 -2.13 32.75 27.24
C PRO A 28 -2.46 32.93 25.76
N PHE A 29 -1.47 32.67 24.89
CA PHE A 29 -1.75 32.32 23.51
C PHE A 29 -2.58 31.04 23.56
N GLN A 30 -3.89 31.20 23.72
CA GLN A 30 -4.85 30.23 23.23
C GLN A 30 -4.67 30.27 21.71
N SER A 31 -3.74 29.46 21.21
CA SER A 31 -3.88 28.91 19.87
C SER A 31 -5.24 28.23 19.89
N ALA A 32 -6.24 28.91 19.36
CA ALA A 32 -7.47 28.30 18.95
C ALA A 32 -7.06 27.26 17.90
N ARG A 33 -6.73 26.04 18.37
CA ARG A 33 -6.86 24.84 17.56
C ARG A 33 -8.33 24.77 17.24
N SER A 34 -8.69 25.45 16.15
CA SER A 34 -9.93 25.22 15.46
C SER A 34 -9.95 23.73 15.18
N THR A 35 -10.69 22.97 15.98
CA THR A 35 -11.12 21.62 15.65
C THR A 35 -12.08 21.77 14.48
N ARG A 36 -11.56 22.08 13.29
CA ARG A 36 -12.33 22.00 12.06
C ARG A 36 -12.68 20.54 11.94
N LYS A 37 -13.96 20.23 12.19
CA LYS A 37 -14.53 18.94 11.84
C LYS A 37 -14.56 18.90 10.32
N PHE A 38 -13.66 18.12 9.75
CA PHE A 38 -13.61 17.90 8.32
C PHE A 38 -14.83 17.07 7.90
N PRO A 39 -15.50 17.40 6.79
CA PRO A 39 -16.63 16.61 6.34
C PRO A 39 -16.14 15.21 5.96
N HIS A 40 -16.57 14.21 6.73
CA HIS A 40 -16.39 12.80 6.39
C HIS A 40 -17.76 12.22 6.06
N ILE A 41 -17.87 11.64 4.88
CA ILE A 41 -19.08 10.96 4.45
C ILE A 41 -18.85 9.46 4.51
N HIS A 42 -19.73 8.78 5.23
CA HIS A 42 -19.77 7.33 5.28
C HIS A 42 -21.04 6.84 4.59
N LEU A 43 -20.87 6.01 3.57
CA LEU A 43 -21.97 5.35 2.88
C LEU A 43 -21.89 3.84 3.09
N THR A 44 -23.05 3.25 3.34
CA THR A 44 -23.24 1.80 3.38
C THR A 44 -24.20 1.44 2.25
N ALA A 45 -23.72 0.67 1.29
CA ALA A 45 -24.50 0.15 0.17
C ALA A 45 -24.73 -1.35 0.36
N MET A 46 -25.99 -1.76 0.40
CA MET A 46 -26.40 -3.16 0.36
C MET A 46 -26.76 -3.50 -1.09
N ASP A 47 -26.25 -4.63 -1.60
CA ASP A 47 -26.50 -5.13 -2.95
C ASP A 47 -25.97 -4.22 -4.07
N ILE A 48 -24.63 -4.09 -4.13
CA ILE A 48 -23.91 -3.31 -5.16
C ILE A 48 -24.19 -3.83 -6.60
N ASN A 49 -24.76 -5.02 -6.73
CA ASN A 49 -25.23 -5.60 -8.00
C ASN A 49 -26.60 -5.11 -8.47
N SER A 50 -27.25 -4.17 -7.76
CA SER A 50 -28.44 -3.51 -8.32
C SER A 50 -28.05 -3.01 -9.72
N LYS A 51 -28.82 -3.40 -10.75
CA LYS A 51 -28.51 -3.34 -12.19
C LYS A 51 -28.10 -1.96 -12.74
N ASP A 52 -28.00 -0.96 -11.87
CA ASP A 52 -27.59 0.39 -12.16
C ASP A 52 -26.63 0.91 -11.06
N PRO A 53 -25.35 0.49 -11.07
CA PRO A 53 -24.36 1.02 -10.14
C PRO A 53 -24.31 2.54 -10.21
N ALA A 54 -24.51 3.16 -11.38
CA ALA A 54 -24.53 4.61 -11.57
C ALA A 54 -25.61 5.35 -10.75
N SER A 55 -26.76 4.72 -10.50
CA SER A 55 -27.83 5.31 -9.68
C SER A 55 -27.46 5.48 -8.21
N ASN A 56 -26.66 4.56 -7.63
CA ASN A 56 -26.12 4.69 -6.28
C ASN A 56 -24.95 5.70 -6.19
N LEU A 57 -24.39 6.11 -7.34
CA LEU A 57 -23.20 6.96 -7.44
C LEU A 57 -23.50 8.47 -7.51
N ALA A 58 -24.72 8.85 -7.91
CA ALA A 58 -25.13 10.26 -8.03
C ALA A 58 -25.16 11.03 -6.69
N LEU A 59 -24.99 10.34 -5.56
CA LEU A 59 -25.04 10.90 -4.21
C LEU A 59 -23.66 11.17 -3.58
N LEU A 60 -22.58 10.95 -4.33
CA LEU A 60 -21.23 11.07 -3.78
C LEU A 60 -20.75 12.53 -3.74
N PRO A 61 -20.24 13.00 -2.60
CA PRO A 61 -19.60 14.32 -2.51
C PRO A 61 -18.37 14.38 -3.41
N SER A 62 -17.97 15.58 -3.82
CA SER A 62 -16.72 15.77 -4.55
C SER A 62 -15.54 15.22 -3.74
N THR A 63 -14.89 14.18 -4.28
CA THR A 63 -13.64 13.60 -3.78
C THR A 63 -12.43 14.24 -4.46
N ALA A 64 -12.60 15.43 -5.07
CA ALA A 64 -11.62 16.12 -5.91
C ALA A 64 -10.23 16.28 -5.27
N ASP A 65 -10.17 16.40 -3.94
CA ASP A 65 -8.93 16.62 -3.17
C ASP A 65 -8.38 15.35 -2.50
N THR A 66 -8.88 14.17 -2.91
CA THR A 66 -8.37 12.88 -2.45
C THR A 66 -7.00 12.60 -3.04
N ASP A 67 -6.03 12.28 -2.18
CA ASP A 67 -4.69 11.83 -2.58
C ASP A 67 -4.43 10.35 -2.24
N ARG A 68 -5.29 9.72 -1.44
CA ARG A 68 -5.16 8.31 -1.04
C ARG A 68 -6.44 7.51 -1.29
N LEU A 69 -6.28 6.31 -1.83
CA LEU A 69 -7.38 5.37 -2.03
C LEU A 69 -7.02 3.99 -1.49
N THR A 70 -7.92 3.42 -0.70
CA THR A 70 -7.85 2.05 -0.18
C THR A 70 -9.04 1.26 -0.69
N ILE A 71 -8.77 0.09 -1.28
CA ILE A 71 -9.78 -0.84 -1.79
C ILE A 71 -9.51 -2.21 -1.16
N ILE A 72 -10.50 -2.77 -0.48
CA ILE A 72 -10.43 -4.08 0.15
C ILE A 72 -11.60 -4.91 -0.33
N THR A 73 -11.33 -6.08 -0.92
CA THR A 73 -12.33 -7.10 -1.20
C THR A 73 -12.08 -8.31 -0.32
N GLN A 74 -13.11 -8.79 0.37
CA GLN A 74 -13.04 -9.95 1.24
C GLN A 74 -14.37 -10.72 1.21
N GLY A 75 -14.39 -11.83 0.47
CA GLY A 75 -15.59 -12.62 0.26
C GLY A 75 -16.69 -11.80 -0.41
N ALA A 76 -17.80 -11.60 0.30
CA ALA A 76 -18.95 -10.83 -0.16
C ALA A 76 -18.85 -9.33 0.13
N ASN A 77 -17.73 -8.85 0.70
CA ASN A 77 -17.61 -7.48 1.16
C ASN A 77 -16.62 -6.68 0.31
N LEU A 78 -17.01 -5.46 -0.03
CA LEU A 78 -16.17 -4.42 -0.60
C LEU A 78 -16.04 -3.29 0.41
N LYS A 79 -14.83 -2.82 0.65
CA LYS A 79 -14.58 -1.57 1.36
C LYS A 79 -13.76 -0.67 0.47
N VAL A 80 -14.24 0.54 0.26
CA VAL A 80 -13.48 1.59 -0.41
C VAL A 80 -13.35 2.76 0.52
N SER A 81 -12.15 3.30 0.66
CA SER A 81 -11.92 4.47 1.48
C SER A 81 -11.02 5.43 0.73
N ALA A 82 -11.47 6.66 0.58
CA ALA A 82 -10.74 7.72 -0.08
C ALA A 82 -10.43 8.80 0.96
N GLN A 83 -9.19 9.25 1.01
CA GLN A 83 -8.74 10.25 1.97
C GLN A 83 -8.02 11.37 1.23
N GLY A 84 -8.39 12.61 1.57
CA GLY A 84 -7.66 13.83 1.21
C GLY A 84 -7.17 14.55 2.47
N CYS A 85 -6.56 15.73 2.28
CA CYS A 85 -6.07 16.55 3.38
C CYS A 85 -7.18 17.00 4.35
N ASP A 86 -8.33 17.38 3.77
CA ASP A 86 -9.43 18.05 4.49
C ASP A 86 -10.77 17.30 4.35
N SER A 87 -10.78 16.09 3.79
CA SER A 87 -12.00 15.31 3.56
C SER A 87 -11.73 13.82 3.48
N GLY A 88 -12.78 13.04 3.74
CA GLY A 88 -12.72 11.58 3.70
C GLY A 88 -14.03 10.98 3.23
N PHE A 89 -13.90 9.84 2.56
CA PHE A 89 -15.01 9.05 2.08
C PHE A 89 -14.78 7.58 2.45
N SER A 90 -15.81 6.92 2.95
CA SER A 90 -15.77 5.47 3.16
C SER A 90 -17.06 4.83 2.66
N LEU A 91 -16.92 3.88 1.76
CA LEU A 91 -17.99 3.01 1.29
C LEU A 91 -17.79 1.61 1.85
N TYR A 92 -18.87 1.09 2.41
CA TYR A 92 -19.02 -0.33 2.66
C TYR A 92 -20.05 -0.92 1.69
N GLY A 93 -19.69 -2.02 1.07
CA GLY A 93 -20.49 -2.78 0.12
C GLY A 93 -20.63 -4.23 0.54
N CYS A 94 -21.83 -4.78 0.43
CA CYS A 94 -22.07 -6.22 0.57
C CYS A 94 -22.82 -6.75 -0.65
N GLU A 95 -22.37 -7.89 -1.18
CA GLU A 95 -23.00 -8.57 -2.31
C GLU A 95 -23.66 -9.88 -1.88
N SER A 96 -24.79 -10.21 -2.51
CA SER A 96 -25.44 -11.50 -2.29
C SER A 96 -24.54 -12.66 -2.73
N PRO A 97 -24.44 -13.76 -1.97
CA PRO A 97 -23.52 -14.88 -2.22
C PRO A 97 -23.76 -15.65 -3.54
N ALA A 98 -24.78 -15.30 -4.33
CA ALA A 98 -25.19 -16.00 -5.54
C ALA A 98 -24.26 -15.79 -6.76
N SER A 99 -23.35 -14.82 -6.74
CA SER A 99 -22.39 -14.60 -7.83
C SER A 99 -21.10 -15.41 -7.63
N TYR A 100 -20.84 -16.32 -8.55
CA TYR A 100 -19.56 -17.01 -8.63
C TYR A 100 -18.67 -16.26 -9.62
N TYR A 101 -17.56 -15.72 -9.11
CA TYR A 101 -16.49 -15.00 -9.80
C TYR A 101 -16.77 -13.54 -10.18
N ASP A 102 -15.76 -12.69 -9.91
CA ASP A 102 -15.64 -11.26 -10.24
C ASP A 102 -16.75 -10.31 -9.75
N ARG A 103 -17.29 -10.68 -8.59
CA ARG A 103 -18.18 -9.94 -7.68
C ARG A 103 -18.17 -8.41 -7.74
N PHE A 104 -16.98 -7.83 -7.78
CA PHE A 104 -16.80 -6.38 -7.74
C PHE A 104 -16.22 -5.78 -9.02
N ALA A 105 -15.96 -6.56 -10.08
CA ALA A 105 -15.32 -6.04 -11.30
C ALA A 105 -16.05 -4.84 -11.87
N THR A 106 -17.36 -4.95 -12.11
CA THR A 106 -18.16 -3.86 -12.67
C THR A 106 -17.98 -2.59 -11.83
N TRP A 107 -18.07 -2.72 -10.52
CA TRP A 107 -17.88 -1.59 -9.62
C TRP A 107 -16.46 -1.01 -9.65
N LEU A 108 -15.44 -1.87 -9.68
CA LEU A 108 -14.03 -1.48 -9.80
C LEU A 108 -13.74 -0.78 -11.13
N THR A 109 -14.39 -1.17 -12.23
CA THR A 109 -14.26 -0.49 -13.53
C THR A 109 -14.90 0.90 -13.56
N HIS A 110 -15.81 1.19 -12.62
CA HIS A 110 -16.47 2.50 -12.49
C HIS A 110 -15.78 3.43 -11.47
N LEU A 111 -14.86 2.92 -10.63
CA LEU A 111 -14.05 3.72 -9.71
C LEU A 111 -13.42 4.97 -10.36
N PRO A 112 -12.87 4.91 -11.58
CA PRO A 112 -12.40 6.08 -12.33
C PRO A 112 -13.37 7.25 -12.43
N ALA A 113 -14.66 6.96 -12.60
CA ALA A 113 -15.69 7.97 -12.72
C ALA A 113 -16.07 8.56 -11.35
N MET A 114 -15.74 7.85 -10.26
CA MET A 114 -16.10 8.21 -8.89
C MET A 114 -15.00 8.98 -8.15
N PHE A 115 -13.74 8.70 -8.50
CA PHE A 115 -12.57 9.26 -7.85
C PHE A 115 -11.62 9.82 -8.90
N PRO A 116 -11.03 11.00 -8.68
CA PRO A 116 -10.00 11.53 -9.56
C PRO A 116 -8.69 10.73 -9.41
N LEU A 117 -8.66 9.51 -9.95
CA LEU A 117 -7.55 8.57 -9.80
C LEU A 117 -6.21 9.17 -10.25
N SER A 118 -6.24 10.09 -11.21
CA SER A 118 -5.06 10.77 -11.73
C SER A 118 -4.29 11.58 -10.70
N ARG A 119 -4.90 11.95 -9.57
CA ARG A 119 -4.28 12.73 -8.49
C ARG A 119 -3.78 11.89 -7.33
N LEU A 120 -4.06 10.58 -7.34
CA LEU A 120 -3.70 9.70 -6.22
C LEU A 120 -2.19 9.57 -6.12
N SER A 121 -1.65 9.88 -4.94
CA SER A 121 -0.27 9.63 -4.57
C SER A 121 -0.10 8.27 -3.89
N CYS A 122 -1.16 7.77 -3.24
CA CYS A 122 -1.13 6.50 -2.50
C CYS A 122 -2.33 5.62 -2.87
N LEU A 123 -2.06 4.35 -3.20
CA LEU A 123 -3.06 3.35 -3.53
C LEU A 123 -2.78 2.09 -2.73
N GLN A 124 -3.79 1.63 -2.01
CA GLN A 124 -3.77 0.40 -1.25
C GLN A 124 -4.83 -0.56 -1.77
N LEU A 125 -4.41 -1.73 -2.24
CA LEU A 125 -5.25 -2.75 -2.84
C LEU A 125 -5.14 -4.02 -2.00
N ARG A 126 -6.24 -4.52 -1.44
CA ARG A 126 -6.28 -5.82 -0.78
C ARG A 126 -7.38 -6.65 -1.41
N MET A 127 -7.04 -7.42 -2.45
CA MET A 127 -8.05 -7.94 -3.36
C MET A 127 -7.91 -9.44 -3.59
N GLU A 128 -9.05 -10.12 -3.63
CA GLU A 128 -9.19 -11.56 -3.86
C GLU A 128 -8.99 -12.00 -5.34
N CYS A 129 -8.42 -11.12 -6.19
CA CYS A 129 -8.18 -11.19 -7.65
C CYS A 129 -9.28 -10.57 -8.53
N PRO A 130 -8.93 -9.46 -9.22
CA PRO A 130 -8.95 -9.49 -10.68
C PRO A 130 -7.72 -8.73 -11.23
N GLY A 131 -6.73 -9.46 -11.76
CA GLY A 131 -5.51 -8.83 -12.29
C GLY A 131 -5.80 -7.70 -13.29
N SER A 132 -6.87 -7.82 -14.09
CA SER A 132 -7.35 -6.80 -15.01
C SER A 132 -7.81 -5.50 -14.32
N ALA A 133 -8.53 -5.58 -13.21
CA ALA A 133 -9.01 -4.40 -12.48
C ALA A 133 -7.86 -3.65 -11.80
N ILE A 134 -6.91 -4.38 -11.20
CA ILE A 134 -5.68 -3.77 -10.65
C ILE A 134 -4.93 -3.06 -11.77
N MET A 135 -4.78 -3.72 -12.91
CA MET A 135 -4.11 -3.16 -14.08
C MET A 135 -4.79 -1.90 -14.61
N GLN A 136 -6.12 -1.86 -14.64
CA GLN A 136 -6.87 -0.66 -15.01
C GLN A 136 -6.62 0.47 -14.01
N LEU A 137 -6.77 0.20 -12.71
CA LEU A 137 -6.51 1.21 -11.66
C LEU A 137 -5.11 1.81 -11.78
N LEU A 138 -4.08 0.98 -11.96
CA LEU A 138 -2.70 1.44 -12.10
C LEU A 138 -2.49 2.31 -13.34
N ARG A 139 -3.17 2.03 -14.45
CA ARG A 139 -3.12 2.86 -15.68
C ARG A 139 -3.73 4.23 -15.46
N GLU A 140 -4.71 4.32 -14.58
CA GLU A 140 -5.46 5.54 -14.31
C GLU A 140 -4.89 6.37 -13.14
N THR A 141 -3.82 5.88 -12.50
CA THR A 141 -3.10 6.57 -11.43
C THR A 141 -1.66 6.94 -11.85
N PRO A 142 -1.44 7.82 -12.84
CA PRO A 142 -0.09 8.20 -13.28
C PRO A 142 0.77 8.86 -12.20
N SER A 143 0.18 9.62 -11.27
CA SER A 143 0.91 10.33 -10.20
C SER A 143 1.19 9.48 -8.95
N LEU A 144 0.99 8.17 -9.04
CA LEU A 144 1.13 7.26 -7.90
C LEU A 144 2.59 7.17 -7.44
N THR A 145 2.85 7.54 -6.18
CA THR A 145 4.17 7.43 -5.55
C THR A 145 4.29 6.22 -4.63
N THR A 146 3.17 5.76 -4.07
CA THR A 146 3.12 4.67 -3.09
C THR A 146 2.05 3.65 -3.47
N LEU A 147 2.44 2.38 -3.57
CA LEU A 147 1.56 1.27 -3.90
C LEU A 147 1.70 0.16 -2.84
N GLU A 148 0.57 -0.18 -2.21
CA GLU A 148 0.47 -1.29 -1.27
C GLU A 148 -0.49 -2.34 -1.83
N ILE A 149 -0.03 -3.58 -2.04
CA ILE A 149 -0.85 -4.64 -2.64
C ILE A 149 -0.85 -5.87 -1.74
N THR A 150 -2.04 -6.37 -1.41
CA THR A 150 -2.25 -7.76 -0.96
C THR A 150 -2.89 -8.54 -2.09
N ILE A 151 -2.22 -9.61 -2.51
CA ILE A 151 -2.74 -10.56 -3.49
C ILE A 151 -3.15 -11.81 -2.73
N TYR A 152 -4.44 -12.13 -2.74
CA TYR A 152 -4.92 -13.42 -2.22
C TYR A 152 -4.97 -14.47 -3.33
N LEU A 153 -4.29 -15.59 -3.11
CA LEU A 153 -4.24 -16.71 -4.03
C LEU A 153 -5.24 -17.76 -3.54
N LEU A 154 -6.43 -17.73 -4.14
CA LEU A 154 -7.58 -18.49 -3.67
C LEU A 154 -7.69 -19.91 -4.26
N GLN A 155 -6.89 -20.28 -5.26
CA GLN A 155 -6.82 -21.63 -5.78
C GLN A 155 -5.38 -22.02 -6.05
N ALA A 156 -5.00 -23.24 -5.65
CA ALA A 156 -3.83 -23.91 -6.22
C ALA A 156 -4.10 -23.99 -7.73
N PHE A 157 -3.43 -23.15 -8.54
CA PHE A 157 -3.61 -23.04 -9.99
C PHE A 157 -3.81 -24.42 -10.64
N PRO A 158 -5.07 -24.87 -10.88
CA PRO A 158 -5.29 -26.16 -11.49
C PRO A 158 -5.31 -25.90 -12.99
N GLY A 159 -4.14 -25.97 -13.62
CA GLY A 159 -4.01 -25.79 -15.06
C GLY A 159 -4.19 -24.34 -15.52
N VAL A 160 -3.08 -23.69 -15.83
CA VAL A 160 -3.08 -22.60 -16.81
C VAL A 160 -3.32 -23.23 -18.19
N ALA A 161 -4.58 -23.57 -18.44
CA ALA A 161 -5.10 -24.04 -19.71
C ALA A 161 -6.53 -23.51 -19.84
N SER A 162 -6.67 -22.19 -19.91
CA SER A 162 -7.83 -21.59 -20.55
C SER A 162 -7.50 -20.16 -20.99
N GLY A 163 -7.45 -19.97 -22.31
CA GLY A 163 -7.59 -18.66 -22.94
C GLY A 163 -6.31 -17.96 -23.42
N GLY A 164 -5.76 -18.40 -24.56
CA GLY A 164 -5.33 -17.52 -25.66
C GLY A 164 -4.20 -16.49 -25.50
N SER A 165 -3.71 -16.18 -24.30
CA SER A 165 -2.51 -15.35 -24.12
C SER A 165 -1.35 -16.25 -23.74
N GLY A 166 -0.25 -16.22 -24.50
CA GLY A 166 0.97 -17.02 -24.28
C GLY A 166 1.74 -16.69 -22.98
N GLU A 167 1.04 -16.43 -21.88
CA GLU A 167 1.64 -16.32 -20.57
C GLU A 167 1.98 -17.71 -20.04
N PRO A 168 3.21 -17.89 -19.50
CA PRO A 168 3.63 -19.18 -19.00
C PRO A 168 2.72 -19.65 -17.86
N PRO A 169 2.52 -20.98 -17.74
CA PRO A 169 1.77 -21.56 -16.64
C PRO A 169 2.41 -21.17 -15.30
N GLY A 170 1.82 -20.21 -14.58
CA GLY A 170 2.33 -19.71 -13.30
C GLY A 170 2.51 -18.18 -13.22
N ALA A 171 2.27 -17.43 -14.30
CA ALA A 171 2.45 -15.97 -14.31
C ALA A 171 1.61 -15.26 -13.22
N GLY A 172 0.32 -15.59 -13.09
CA GLY A 172 -0.53 -15.01 -12.05
C GLY A 172 -0.61 -13.46 -12.07
N PRO A 173 -1.40 -12.85 -11.17
CA PRO A 173 -1.65 -11.41 -11.18
C PRO A 173 -0.39 -10.57 -10.94
N LEU A 174 0.54 -11.09 -10.11
CA LEU A 174 1.75 -10.36 -9.75
C LEU A 174 2.70 -10.18 -10.93
N VAL A 175 2.91 -11.21 -11.76
CA VAL A 175 3.83 -11.09 -12.91
C VAL A 175 3.29 -10.05 -13.90
N GLY A 176 1.98 -10.05 -14.15
CA GLY A 176 1.33 -9.02 -14.97
C GLY A 176 1.55 -7.60 -14.44
N ILE A 177 1.35 -7.40 -13.13
CA ILE A 177 1.58 -6.10 -12.45
C ILE A 177 3.06 -5.70 -12.56
N CYS A 178 3.99 -6.60 -12.26
CA CYS A 178 5.42 -6.34 -12.37
C CYS A 178 5.83 -5.98 -13.80
N SER A 179 5.36 -6.75 -14.80
CA SER A 179 5.60 -6.50 -16.22
C SER A 179 5.10 -5.11 -16.65
N ALA A 180 3.92 -4.73 -16.20
CA ALA A 180 3.35 -3.42 -16.45
C ALA A 180 4.16 -2.27 -15.86
N LEU A 181 4.60 -2.40 -14.59
CA LEU A 181 5.43 -1.41 -13.91
C LEU A 181 6.86 -1.33 -14.49
N SER A 182 7.29 -2.38 -15.17
CA SER A 182 8.58 -2.46 -15.89
C SER A 182 8.55 -1.77 -17.24
N SER A 183 7.36 -1.61 -17.83
CA SER A 183 7.23 -1.15 -19.21
C SER A 183 7.62 0.32 -19.35
N GLY A 184 8.64 0.58 -20.17
CA GLY A 184 9.09 1.94 -20.51
C GLY A 184 9.52 2.14 -21.96
N ARG A 185 9.51 1.06 -22.75
CA ARG A 185 9.88 1.04 -24.17
C ARG A 185 8.86 0.20 -24.92
N GLY A 186 7.73 0.79 -25.25
CA GLY A 186 6.65 0.13 -25.99
C GLY A 186 5.56 1.15 -26.38
N PRO A 187 4.58 0.74 -27.21
CA PRO A 187 3.47 1.61 -27.60
C PRO A 187 2.50 1.92 -26.45
N LEU A 188 2.64 1.23 -25.31
CA LEU A 188 1.79 1.41 -24.14
C LEU A 188 2.33 2.53 -23.23
N PRO A 189 1.46 3.39 -22.68
CA PRO A 189 1.87 4.47 -21.79
C PRO A 189 2.56 3.92 -20.54
N ASN A 190 3.52 4.70 -20.01
CA ASN A 190 4.20 4.40 -18.76
C ASN A 190 3.18 4.31 -17.61
N ILE A 191 3.09 3.15 -16.97
CA ILE A 191 2.22 2.95 -15.81
C ILE A 191 2.98 3.35 -14.55
N CYS A 192 2.38 4.25 -13.75
CA CYS A 192 2.92 4.74 -12.48
C CYS A 192 4.43 5.14 -12.57
N PRO A 193 4.78 6.11 -13.44
CA PRO A 193 6.17 6.54 -13.62
C PRO A 193 6.81 7.00 -12.30
N ASP A 194 6.04 7.69 -11.45
CA ASP A 194 6.51 8.32 -10.22
C ASP A 194 6.55 7.38 -9.01
N LEU A 195 6.28 6.08 -9.19
CA LEU A 195 6.27 5.11 -8.10
C LEU A 195 7.65 5.00 -7.41
N ARG A 196 7.66 5.22 -6.10
CA ARG A 196 8.87 5.16 -5.25
C ARG A 196 8.77 4.10 -4.17
N ASP A 197 7.58 3.85 -3.64
CA ASP A 197 7.37 2.92 -2.53
C ASP A 197 6.43 1.80 -2.96
N LEU A 198 6.89 0.55 -2.86
CA LEU A 198 6.10 -0.63 -3.21
C LEU A 198 6.10 -1.63 -2.06
N THR A 199 4.91 -2.03 -1.63
CA THR A 199 4.71 -3.07 -0.61
C THR A 199 3.85 -4.19 -1.18
N ILE A 200 4.33 -5.42 -1.13
CA ILE A 200 3.65 -6.61 -1.68
C ILE A 200 3.49 -7.65 -0.57
N LEU A 201 2.24 -7.97 -0.24
CA LEU A 201 1.87 -9.09 0.62
C LEU A 201 1.22 -10.18 -0.24
N LEU A 202 1.83 -11.36 -0.27
CA LEU A 202 1.35 -12.51 -1.03
C LEU A 202 0.72 -13.48 -0.05
N SER A 203 -0.61 -13.49 -0.01
CA SER A 203 -1.38 -14.31 0.93
C SER A 203 -2.01 -15.48 0.20
N THR A 204 -1.80 -16.69 0.68
CA THR A 204 -2.44 -17.89 0.14
C THR A 204 -3.21 -18.61 1.24
N ARG A 205 -4.33 -19.23 0.87
CA ARG A 205 -5.07 -20.12 1.76
C ARG A 205 -4.54 -21.56 1.71
N HIS A 206 -3.68 -21.90 0.76
CA HIS A 206 -3.16 -23.26 0.57
C HIS A 206 -1.64 -23.27 0.43
N THR A 207 -1.05 -24.45 0.60
CA THR A 207 0.37 -24.67 0.33
C THR A 207 0.69 -24.34 -1.12
N THR A 208 1.58 -23.37 -1.32
CA THR A 208 1.99 -22.92 -2.65
C THR A 208 3.25 -23.69 -3.10
N PRO A 209 3.32 -24.17 -4.36
CA PRO A 209 4.53 -24.80 -4.87
C PRO A 209 5.73 -23.83 -4.89
N THR A 210 6.95 -24.33 -4.65
CA THR A 210 8.18 -23.51 -4.64
C THR A 210 8.38 -22.71 -5.93
N ALA A 211 8.08 -23.33 -7.08
CA ALA A 211 8.22 -22.70 -8.39
C ALA A 211 7.44 -21.37 -8.50
N VAL A 212 6.29 -21.27 -7.83
CA VAL A 212 5.47 -20.06 -7.84
C VAL A 212 6.18 -18.91 -7.10
N TYR A 213 6.84 -19.20 -5.97
CA TYR A 213 7.63 -18.20 -5.24
C TYR A 213 8.82 -17.71 -6.07
N ILE A 214 9.47 -18.61 -6.82
CA ILE A 214 10.55 -18.27 -7.74
C ILE A 214 10.06 -17.29 -8.81
N TYR A 215 8.97 -17.61 -9.52
CA TYR A 215 8.43 -16.73 -10.56
C TYR A 215 8.06 -15.33 -10.05
N TRP A 216 7.50 -15.24 -8.85
CA TRP A 216 7.17 -13.95 -8.25
C TRP A 216 8.40 -13.11 -7.92
N LEU A 217 9.41 -13.72 -7.31
CA LEU A 217 10.63 -13.02 -6.94
C LEU A 217 11.42 -12.61 -8.19
N GLU A 218 11.45 -13.45 -9.23
CA GLU A 218 11.99 -13.10 -10.55
C GLU A 218 11.26 -11.92 -11.18
N ALA A 219 9.93 -11.86 -11.08
CA ALA A 219 9.15 -10.74 -11.63
C ALA A 219 9.40 -9.44 -10.86
N VAL A 220 9.46 -9.50 -9.51
CA VAL A 220 9.81 -8.35 -8.68
C VAL A 220 11.22 -7.87 -9.00
N ARG A 221 12.18 -8.79 -9.17
CA ARG A 221 13.55 -8.47 -9.57
C ARG A 221 13.64 -7.82 -10.94
N SER A 222 12.99 -8.42 -11.93
CA SER A 222 12.96 -7.90 -13.31
C SER A 222 12.36 -6.49 -13.34
N MET A 223 11.29 -6.27 -12.59
CA MET A 223 10.66 -4.95 -12.48
C MET A 223 11.56 -3.92 -11.82
N THR A 224 12.21 -4.29 -10.71
CA THR A 224 13.14 -3.40 -10.00
C THR A 224 14.31 -3.01 -10.90
N LEU A 225 14.91 -3.98 -11.59
CA LEU A 225 16.00 -3.76 -12.56
C LEU A 225 15.57 -2.85 -13.71
N ALA A 226 14.41 -3.13 -14.33
CA ALA A 226 13.88 -2.35 -15.43
C ALA A 226 13.62 -0.90 -15.01
N ARG A 227 13.04 -0.67 -13.82
CA ARG A 227 12.82 0.66 -13.26
C ARG A 227 14.13 1.41 -13.05
N THR A 228 15.16 0.75 -12.53
CA THR A 228 16.50 1.34 -12.38
C THR A 228 17.13 1.71 -13.73
N GLN A 229 17.04 0.84 -14.74
CA GLN A 229 17.51 1.12 -16.10
C GLN A 229 16.77 2.29 -16.76
N LEU A 230 15.48 2.44 -16.44
CA LEU A 230 14.65 3.56 -16.88
C LEU A 230 14.83 4.84 -16.04
N ARG A 231 15.82 4.86 -15.11
CA ARG A 231 16.12 5.99 -14.21
C ARG A 231 14.94 6.40 -13.31
N ARG A 232 14.10 5.44 -12.96
CA ARG A 232 12.96 5.59 -12.03
C ARG A 232 13.03 4.54 -10.91
N PRO A 233 14.17 4.41 -10.21
CA PRO A 233 14.36 3.35 -9.22
C PRO A 233 13.32 3.46 -8.11
N LEU A 234 12.96 2.32 -7.53
CA LEU A 234 12.20 2.31 -6.28
C LEU A 234 13.10 2.82 -5.16
N ARG A 235 12.53 3.63 -4.29
CA ARG A 235 13.15 4.02 -3.03
C ARG A 235 12.99 2.91 -2.00
N ARG A 236 11.77 2.37 -1.89
CA ARG A 236 11.44 1.32 -0.93
C ARG A 236 10.72 0.17 -1.60
N LEU A 237 11.14 -1.05 -1.26
CA LEU A 237 10.49 -2.29 -1.66
C LEU A 237 10.32 -3.17 -0.42
N ALA A 238 9.09 -3.52 -0.08
CA ALA A 238 8.77 -4.49 0.95
C ALA A 238 8.01 -5.68 0.35
N VAL A 239 8.45 -6.91 0.64
CA VAL A 239 7.83 -8.14 0.12
C VAL A 239 7.66 -9.15 1.24
N GLN A 240 6.47 -9.75 1.35
CA GLN A 240 6.20 -10.81 2.32
C GLN A 240 5.28 -11.90 1.73
N PRO A 241 5.73 -13.16 1.69
CA PRO A 241 4.85 -14.31 1.49
C PRO A 241 4.20 -14.79 2.80
N VAL A 242 2.92 -15.19 2.75
CA VAL A 242 2.14 -15.68 3.91
C VAL A 242 1.21 -16.83 3.49
N GLU A 243 1.32 -17.99 4.14
CA GLU A 243 0.31 -19.06 4.03
C GLU A 243 -0.64 -19.06 5.25
N CYS A 244 -1.86 -18.57 5.06
CA CYS A 244 -2.81 -18.26 6.14
C CYS A 244 -3.40 -19.48 6.86
N GLN A 245 -3.34 -20.67 6.26
CA GLN A 245 -3.81 -21.91 6.90
C GLN A 245 -2.69 -22.66 7.64
N LEU A 246 -1.42 -22.28 7.45
CA LEU A 246 -0.33 -22.93 8.12
C LEU A 246 -0.14 -22.37 9.54
N VAL A 247 -0.35 -23.24 10.52
CA VAL A 247 -0.01 -22.97 11.92
C VAL A 247 1.46 -23.32 12.13
N ARG A 248 2.20 -22.44 12.82
CA ARG A 248 3.66 -22.61 13.07
C ARG A 248 4.07 -23.96 13.66
N ALA A 249 3.16 -24.60 14.38
CA ALA A 249 3.39 -25.87 15.07
C ALA A 249 3.28 -27.11 14.15
N VAL A 250 2.84 -26.96 12.91
CA VAL A 250 2.62 -28.08 11.98
C VAL A 250 3.87 -28.27 11.10
N PRO A 251 4.34 -29.51 10.83
CA PRO A 251 5.52 -29.76 9.99
C PRO A 251 5.49 -29.07 8.62
N ALA A 252 4.30 -28.97 8.01
CA ALA A 252 4.09 -28.26 6.75
C ALA A 252 4.53 -26.78 6.80
N TYR A 253 4.48 -26.13 7.97
CA TYR A 253 5.01 -24.78 8.17
C TYR A 253 6.52 -24.73 8.08
N ALA A 254 7.22 -25.71 8.66
CA ALA A 254 8.68 -25.78 8.58
C ALA A 254 9.14 -25.98 7.13
N GLU A 255 8.49 -26.89 6.40
CA GLU A 255 8.74 -27.13 4.96
C GLU A 255 8.44 -25.89 4.11
N TRP A 256 7.37 -25.16 4.42
CA TRP A 256 7.08 -23.89 3.77
C TRP A 256 8.15 -22.84 4.08
N ALA A 257 8.52 -22.69 5.35
CA ALA A 257 9.49 -21.70 5.78
C ALA A 257 10.86 -21.93 5.14
N GLU A 258 11.32 -23.18 5.09
CA GLU A 258 12.58 -23.55 4.42
C GLU A 258 12.57 -23.20 2.94
N ARG A 259 11.46 -23.48 2.23
CA ARG A 259 11.29 -23.11 0.83
C ARG A 259 11.36 -21.60 0.62
N VAL A 260 10.66 -20.82 1.45
CA VAL A 260 10.68 -19.35 1.35
C VAL A 260 12.07 -18.80 1.64
N GLU A 261 12.75 -19.28 2.68
CA GLU A 261 14.12 -18.85 3.03
C GLU A 261 15.11 -19.15 1.89
N GLY A 262 14.99 -20.32 1.25
CA GLY A 262 15.81 -20.68 0.09
C GLY A 262 15.70 -19.64 -1.04
N VAL A 263 14.47 -19.26 -1.43
CA VAL A 263 14.28 -18.27 -2.50
C VAL A 263 14.60 -16.84 -2.03
N HIS A 264 14.41 -16.53 -0.74
CA HIS A 264 14.78 -15.23 -0.15
C HIS A 264 16.30 -14.99 -0.21
N ALA A 265 17.11 -16.02 0.06
CA ALA A 265 18.57 -15.92 -0.01
C ALA A 265 19.06 -15.50 -1.40
N GLU A 266 18.44 -16.05 -2.46
CA GLU A 266 18.74 -15.69 -3.86
C GLU A 266 18.31 -14.26 -4.21
N SER A 267 17.30 -13.76 -3.50
CA SER A 267 16.70 -12.44 -3.69
C SER A 267 17.45 -11.31 -2.98
N ALA A 268 18.51 -11.61 -2.21
CA ALA A 268 19.36 -10.59 -1.56
C ALA A 268 19.96 -9.57 -2.56
N SER A 269 20.10 -9.97 -3.84
CA SER A 269 20.52 -9.07 -4.92
C SER A 269 19.57 -7.90 -5.20
N LEU A 270 18.30 -7.97 -4.77
CA LEU A 270 17.33 -6.87 -4.90
C LEU A 270 17.79 -5.59 -4.20
N ALA A 271 18.47 -5.73 -3.05
CA ALA A 271 18.94 -4.60 -2.25
C ALA A 271 19.97 -3.73 -3.00
N ALA A 272 20.63 -4.24 -4.04
CA ALA A 272 21.55 -3.45 -4.86
C ALA A 272 20.83 -2.44 -5.77
N HIS A 273 19.50 -2.52 -5.90
CA HIS A 273 18.72 -1.76 -6.86
C HIS A 273 17.61 -0.90 -6.21
N VAL A 274 17.55 -0.86 -4.88
CA VAL A 274 16.54 -0.14 -4.08
C VAL A 274 17.23 0.44 -2.84
N GLU A 275 16.85 1.64 -2.39
CA GLU A 275 17.46 2.26 -1.19
C GLU A 275 17.11 1.51 0.11
N ASP A 276 15.83 1.14 0.27
CA ASP A 276 15.28 0.41 1.42
C ASP A 276 14.58 -0.87 0.95
N CYS A 277 15.24 -2.02 1.12
CA CYS A 277 14.71 -3.32 0.73
C CYS A 277 14.39 -4.16 1.97
N VAL A 278 13.11 -4.47 2.17
CA VAL A 278 12.60 -5.26 3.29
C VAL A 278 12.00 -6.56 2.77
N LEU A 279 12.75 -7.65 2.88
CA LEU A 279 12.28 -8.99 2.55
C LEU A 279 11.91 -9.72 3.83
N HIS A 280 10.61 -9.84 4.09
CA HIS A 280 10.12 -10.43 5.33
C HIS A 280 10.25 -11.94 5.36
N ARG A 281 10.74 -12.46 6.48
CA ARG A 281 10.94 -13.90 6.69
C ARG A 281 9.66 -14.62 7.15
N PRO A 282 9.55 -15.93 6.90
CA PRO A 282 8.54 -16.79 7.51
C PRO A 282 8.43 -16.57 9.03
N GLY A 283 7.24 -16.25 9.50
CA GLY A 283 6.97 -16.10 10.94
C GLY A 283 7.32 -14.73 11.51
N GLU A 284 7.74 -13.78 10.68
CA GLU A 284 7.67 -12.38 11.07
C GLU A 284 6.22 -11.90 11.16
N LYS A 285 6.00 -10.78 11.86
CA LYS A 285 4.68 -10.15 11.88
C LYS A 285 4.30 -9.76 10.45
N ALA A 286 3.02 -9.91 10.11
CA ALA A 286 2.51 -9.46 8.82
C ALA A 286 2.81 -7.97 8.62
N ILE A 287 3.17 -7.57 7.40
CA ILE A 287 3.39 -6.17 7.05
C ILE A 287 2.16 -5.38 7.47
N ALA A 288 2.36 -4.44 8.40
CA ALA A 288 1.34 -3.50 8.79
C ALA A 288 1.24 -2.44 7.69
N PHE A 289 0.26 -2.60 6.84
CA PHE A 289 -0.08 -1.54 5.90
C PHE A 289 -0.64 -0.31 6.64
N ALA A 290 -0.50 0.86 6.02
CA ALA A 290 -1.11 2.08 6.56
C ALA A 290 -2.62 1.85 6.77
N THR A 291 -3.08 2.12 7.99
CA THR A 291 -4.51 2.09 8.29
C THR A 291 -5.10 3.39 7.78
N PRO A 292 -6.12 3.36 6.91
CA PRO A 292 -6.83 4.58 6.52
C PRO A 292 -7.31 5.25 7.81
N ARG A 293 -7.11 6.56 7.93
CA ARG A 293 -7.63 7.30 9.09
C ARG A 293 -9.15 7.25 9.02
N THR A 294 -9.73 6.27 9.71
CA THR A 294 -11.16 5.98 9.79
C THR A 294 -11.74 6.47 11.11
N GLU A 295 -10.87 6.67 12.11
CA GLU A 295 -11.21 7.30 13.38
C GLU A 295 -11.01 8.82 13.28
N TRP A 296 -12.04 9.50 12.77
CA TRP A 296 -12.17 10.95 12.89
C TRP A 296 -13.45 11.25 13.67
N GLY A 297 -13.42 10.93 14.97
CA GLY A 297 -14.45 11.29 15.95
C GLY A 297 -14.17 12.63 16.61
#